data_AF-A0A372JF77-F1
#
_entry.id   AF-A0A372JF77-F1
#
_cell.length_a   1.000
_cell.length_b   1.000
_cell.length_c   1.000
_cell.angle_alpha   90.00
_cell.angle_beta   90.00
_cell.angle_gamma   90.00
#
_symmetry.space_group_name_H-M   'P 1'
#
loop_
_entity.id
_entity.type
_entity.pdbx_description
1 polymer ?
#
loop_
_entity_poly.entity_id
_entity_poly.type
_entity_poly.pdbx_seq_one_letter_code
_entity_poly.pdbx_strand_id
1 'polypeptide(L)'
;MPPRLAAVAALPRLGLRPLTPVPADAPVAWVAVSELEDPAAYLEGGELLLTTGMRLTPDNAAEYVARLVRRGVAGVGFGVGVVHDAVPPALVAAARTHGLALLEVPRATPFIAVGKAVSRMLAAEWYEDVTRAFQAQRALSRAALEGPAAVIVRLARELGGWALLLDAAGAVRHAEPASAASRAAALLPDLARL
;
A
#
# COMPACT_ATOMS: atom_id res chain seq x y z
N MET A 1 -2.67 2.28 -3.58
CA MET A 1 -1.24 2.33 -3.19
C MET A 1 -1.00 1.08 -2.40
N PRO A 2 -0.14 0.14 -2.88
CA PRO A 2 -0.16 -1.27 -2.52
C PRO A 2 -0.24 -1.50 -1.01
N PRO A 3 -0.87 -2.62 -0.58
CA PRO A 3 -1.13 -2.83 0.82
C PRO A 3 0.18 -2.94 1.57
N ARG A 4 0.21 -2.36 2.76
CA ARG A 4 1.42 -2.38 3.59
C ARG A 4 1.58 -3.75 4.24
N LEU A 5 2.81 -4.25 4.33
CA LEU A 5 3.12 -5.52 4.97
C LEU A 5 2.65 -5.54 6.43
N ALA A 6 2.78 -4.40 7.13
CA ALA A 6 2.25 -4.24 8.48
C ALA A 6 0.73 -4.48 8.57
N ALA A 7 -0.03 -4.03 7.57
CA ALA A 7 -1.48 -4.25 7.52
C ALA A 7 -1.82 -5.73 7.25
N VAL A 8 -1.05 -6.41 6.39
CA VAL A 8 -1.19 -7.86 6.15
C VAL A 8 -0.89 -8.65 7.42
N ALA A 9 0.22 -8.33 8.09
CA ALA A 9 0.64 -8.98 9.34
C ALA A 9 -0.36 -8.77 10.49
N ALA A 10 -1.06 -7.64 10.51
CA ALA A 10 -2.05 -7.32 11.53
C ALA A 10 -3.42 -8.01 11.34
N LEU A 11 -3.65 -8.74 10.24
CA LEU A 11 -4.94 -9.40 9.98
C LEU A 11 -5.18 -10.54 11.00
N PRO A 12 -6.13 -10.41 11.95
CA PRO A 12 -6.26 -11.37 13.05
C PRO A 12 -6.59 -12.79 12.57
N ARG A 13 -7.39 -12.88 11.49
CA ARG A 13 -7.80 -14.15 10.87
C ARG A 13 -6.66 -14.96 10.25
N LEU A 14 -5.50 -14.34 10.00
CA LEU A 14 -4.34 -15.03 9.44
C LEU A 14 -3.39 -15.54 10.54
N GLY A 15 -3.50 -15.01 11.77
CA GLY A 15 -2.65 -15.41 12.89
C GLY A 15 -1.14 -15.24 12.64
N LEU A 16 -0.75 -14.30 11.76
CA LEU A 16 0.65 -14.09 11.41
C LEU A 16 1.40 -13.52 12.62
N ARG A 17 2.55 -14.10 12.93
CA ARG A 17 3.37 -13.67 14.07
C ARG A 17 4.69 -13.07 13.59
N PRO A 18 4.92 -11.76 13.77
CA PRO A 18 6.20 -11.14 13.43
C PRO A 18 7.34 -11.72 14.27
N LEU A 19 8.40 -12.17 13.60
CA LEU A 19 9.65 -12.63 14.22
C LEU A 19 10.77 -11.60 14.11
N THR A 20 10.64 -10.66 13.18
CA THR A 20 11.49 -9.47 13.03
C THR A 20 10.60 -8.23 12.93
N PRO A 21 11.17 -7.02 13.10
CA PRO A 21 10.41 -5.78 12.89
C PRO A 21 9.80 -5.73 11.49
N VAL A 22 8.52 -5.35 11.42
CA VAL A 22 7.81 -5.17 10.15
C VAL A 22 7.78 -3.66 9.84
N PRO A 23 8.41 -3.20 8.74
CA PRO A 23 8.37 -1.79 8.39
C PRO A 23 6.93 -1.33 8.14
N ALA A 24 6.56 -0.17 8.70
CA ALA A 24 5.19 0.34 8.62
C ALA A 24 4.75 0.61 7.18
N ASP A 25 5.68 1.03 6.33
CA ASP A 25 5.40 1.49 4.96
C ASP A 25 5.91 0.53 3.88
N ALA A 26 6.36 -0.68 4.23
CA ALA A 26 6.80 -1.66 3.23
C ALA A 26 5.60 -2.09 2.35
N PRO A 27 5.61 -1.77 1.04
CA PRO A 27 4.52 -2.14 0.14
C PRO A 27 4.58 -3.63 -0.20
N VAL A 28 3.41 -4.25 -0.32
CA VAL A 28 3.26 -5.64 -0.80
C VAL A 28 2.55 -5.61 -2.14
N ALA A 29 3.30 -5.81 -3.21
CA ALA A 29 2.76 -5.81 -4.57
C ALA A 29 2.06 -7.14 -4.91
N TRP A 30 2.54 -8.25 -4.35
CA TRP A 30 2.01 -9.59 -4.62
C TRP A 30 2.40 -10.60 -3.53
N VAL A 31 1.84 -11.81 -3.60
CA VAL A 31 2.27 -12.96 -2.79
C VAL A 31 2.85 -14.02 -3.71
N ALA A 32 4.11 -14.36 -3.51
CA ALA A 32 4.77 -15.47 -4.20
C ALA A 32 4.86 -16.68 -3.26
N VAL A 33 4.76 -17.89 -3.79
CA VAL A 33 5.03 -19.12 -3.04
C VAL A 33 6.20 -19.81 -3.71
N SER A 34 7.26 -20.14 -2.96
CA SER A 34 8.41 -20.85 -3.51
C SER A 34 9.10 -21.72 -2.47
N GLU A 35 9.64 -22.83 -2.97
CA GLU A 35 10.43 -23.81 -2.22
C GLU A 35 11.80 -24.03 -2.87
N LEU A 36 12.15 -23.16 -3.82
CA LEU A 36 13.46 -23.14 -4.45
C LEU A 36 14.53 -22.63 -3.46
N GLU A 37 15.73 -23.19 -3.57
CA GLU A 37 16.89 -22.69 -2.84
C GLU A 37 17.31 -21.29 -3.30
N ASP A 38 17.04 -20.95 -4.56
CA ASP A 38 17.13 -19.59 -5.08
C ASP A 38 15.87 -19.23 -5.87
N PRO A 39 14.93 -18.50 -5.26
CA PRO A 39 13.74 -18.01 -5.97
C PRO A 39 13.98 -16.68 -6.70
N ALA A 40 15.14 -16.03 -6.55
CA ALA A 40 15.32 -14.63 -6.95
C ALA A 40 15.08 -14.38 -8.45
N ALA A 41 15.37 -15.37 -9.31
CA ALA A 41 15.14 -15.28 -10.75
C ALA A 41 13.65 -15.20 -11.16
N TYR A 42 12.73 -15.58 -10.27
CA TYR A 42 11.28 -15.65 -10.53
C TYR A 42 10.46 -14.59 -9.79
N LEU A 43 11.12 -13.75 -9.00
CA LEU A 43 10.49 -12.65 -8.27
C LEU A 43 10.72 -11.36 -9.04
N GLU A 44 9.93 -10.33 -8.84
CA GLU A 44 10.07 -8.98 -9.41
C GLU A 44 10.46 -7.95 -8.34
N GLY A 45 10.31 -8.30 -7.06
CA GLY A 45 10.49 -7.40 -5.92
C GLY A 45 9.14 -6.89 -5.39
N GLY A 46 9.10 -6.55 -4.11
CA GLY A 46 7.88 -6.11 -3.43
C GLY A 46 6.91 -7.24 -3.06
N GLU A 47 7.26 -8.51 -3.27
CA GLU A 47 6.42 -9.64 -2.86
C GLU A 47 6.55 -9.95 -1.37
N LEU A 48 5.46 -10.44 -0.79
CA LEU A 48 5.53 -11.29 0.39
C LEU A 48 5.76 -12.73 -0.08
N LEU A 49 6.98 -13.23 0.11
CA LEU A 49 7.33 -14.61 -0.24
C LEU A 49 6.86 -15.58 0.84
N LEU A 50 6.14 -16.62 0.47
CA LEU A 50 5.70 -17.69 1.36
C LEU A 50 6.48 -18.98 1.08
N THR A 51 6.99 -19.60 2.14
CA THR A 51 7.77 -20.83 2.04
C THR A 51 7.61 -21.68 3.30
N THR A 52 7.67 -22.99 3.15
CA THR A 52 7.82 -23.95 4.25
C THR A 52 9.28 -24.30 4.51
N GLY A 53 10.21 -23.81 3.68
CA GLY A 53 11.64 -23.99 3.87
C GLY A 53 12.11 -25.41 3.60
N MET A 54 11.54 -26.11 2.60
CA MET A 54 11.93 -27.50 2.28
C MET A 54 13.43 -27.69 2.00
N ARG A 55 14.07 -26.67 1.44
CA ARG A 55 15.51 -26.67 1.11
C ARG A 55 16.35 -25.84 2.07
N LEU A 56 15.74 -25.29 3.12
CA LEU A 56 16.39 -24.37 4.05
C LEU A 56 17.16 -25.15 5.12
N THR A 57 18.43 -24.83 5.27
CA THR A 57 19.33 -25.35 6.32
C THR A 57 19.94 -24.18 7.09
N PRO A 58 20.51 -24.42 8.28
CA PRO A 58 21.23 -23.37 9.00
C PRO A 58 22.35 -22.72 8.17
N ASP A 59 23.04 -23.51 7.34
CA ASP A 59 24.20 -23.07 6.57
C ASP A 59 23.82 -22.19 5.37
N ASN A 60 22.63 -22.40 4.76
CA ASN A 60 22.20 -21.61 3.61
C ASN A 60 21.24 -20.45 3.95
N ALA A 61 20.76 -20.35 5.19
CA ALA A 61 19.79 -19.34 5.60
C ALA A 61 20.27 -17.89 5.37
N ALA A 62 21.54 -17.60 5.64
CA ALA A 62 22.11 -16.27 5.46
C ALA A 62 22.12 -15.85 3.98
N GLU A 63 22.63 -16.72 3.10
CA GLU A 63 22.68 -16.43 1.66
C GLU A 63 21.28 -16.39 1.04
N TYR A 64 20.37 -17.25 1.50
CA TYR A 64 18.96 -17.20 1.10
C TYR A 64 18.34 -15.83 1.39
N VAL A 65 18.46 -15.33 2.62
CA VAL A 65 17.95 -14.00 3.00
C VAL A 65 18.64 -12.89 2.19
N ALA A 66 19.96 -12.97 2.02
CA ALA A 66 20.71 -11.97 1.27
C ALA A 66 20.21 -11.86 -0.19
N ARG A 67 19.89 -12.98 -0.84
CA ARG A 67 19.30 -13.00 -2.20
C ARG A 67 17.94 -12.32 -2.26
N LEU A 68 17.06 -12.60 -1.30
CA LEU A 68 15.73 -11.99 -1.24
C LEU A 68 15.81 -10.48 -1.03
N VAL A 69 16.71 -10.03 -0.15
CA VAL A 69 16.93 -8.60 0.09
C VAL A 69 17.50 -7.93 -1.16
N ARG A 70 18.49 -8.54 -1.84
CA ARG A 70 19.00 -8.03 -3.12
C ARG A 70 17.92 -7.92 -4.19
N ARG A 71 16.94 -8.82 -4.21
CA ARG A 71 15.80 -8.77 -5.14
C ARG A 71 14.71 -7.78 -4.71
N GLY A 72 14.79 -7.21 -3.51
CA GLY A 72 13.81 -6.24 -3.00
C GLY A 72 12.50 -6.88 -2.52
N VAL A 73 12.54 -8.13 -2.05
CA VAL A 73 11.38 -8.81 -1.46
C VAL A 73 10.89 -8.04 -0.23
N ALA A 74 9.58 -7.84 -0.11
CA ALA A 74 8.99 -7.05 0.98
C ALA A 74 9.09 -7.77 2.34
N GLY A 75 8.98 -9.10 2.33
CA GLY A 75 9.15 -9.94 3.51
C GLY A 75 8.94 -11.42 3.20
N VAL A 76 9.13 -12.24 4.23
CA VAL A 76 8.95 -13.70 4.17
C VAL A 76 7.89 -14.13 5.17
N GLY A 77 6.91 -14.91 4.72
CA GLY A 77 6.02 -15.69 5.57
C GLY A 77 6.47 -17.15 5.60
N PHE A 78 6.97 -17.60 6.74
CA PHE A 78 7.46 -18.96 6.94
C PHE A 78 6.39 -19.86 7.56
N GLY A 79 5.97 -20.89 6.83
CA GLY A 79 4.98 -21.87 7.28
C GLY A 79 5.57 -22.91 8.22
N VAL A 80 5.01 -23.04 9.43
CA VAL A 80 5.43 -24.04 10.43
C VAL A 80 4.43 -25.20 10.54
N GLY A 81 4.88 -26.32 11.11
CA GLY A 81 4.06 -27.52 11.36
C GLY A 81 3.84 -28.42 10.14
N VAL A 82 4.69 -28.29 9.11
CA VAL A 82 4.72 -29.16 7.93
C VAL A 82 6.12 -29.73 7.73
N VAL A 83 7.11 -28.86 7.45
CA VAL A 83 8.52 -29.24 7.27
C VAL A 83 9.31 -28.98 8.55
N HIS A 84 9.09 -27.81 9.16
CA HIS A 84 9.73 -27.40 10.41
C HIS A 84 8.66 -27.14 11.46
N ASP A 85 8.85 -27.61 12.69
CA ASP A 85 7.93 -27.37 13.80
C ASP A 85 7.91 -25.90 14.24
N ALA A 86 9.01 -25.19 14.04
CA ALA A 86 9.18 -23.77 14.30
C ALA A 86 10.08 -23.13 13.23
N VAL A 87 10.07 -21.80 13.12
CA VAL A 87 10.95 -21.10 12.18
C VAL A 87 12.41 -21.29 12.58
N PRO A 88 13.30 -21.76 11.68
CA PRO A 88 14.71 -22.01 12.01
C PRO A 88 15.40 -20.77 12.61
N PRO A 89 16.11 -20.89 13.74
CA PRO A 89 16.79 -19.74 14.37
C PRO A 89 17.79 -19.04 13.45
N ALA A 90 18.48 -19.79 12.59
CA ALA A 90 19.41 -19.25 11.59
C ALA A 90 18.71 -18.31 10.60
N LEU A 91 17.47 -18.61 10.20
CA LEU A 91 16.67 -17.74 9.33
C LEU A 91 16.26 -16.46 10.06
N VAL A 92 15.83 -16.58 11.33
CA VAL A 92 15.47 -15.42 12.15
C VAL A 92 16.67 -14.49 12.33
N ALA A 93 17.84 -15.04 12.64
CA ALA A 93 19.08 -14.28 12.78
C ALA A 93 19.46 -13.58 11.47
N ALA A 94 19.45 -14.29 10.34
CA ALA A 94 19.73 -13.72 9.04
C ALA A 94 18.75 -12.60 8.67
N ALA A 95 17.45 -12.82 8.85
CA ALA A 95 16.42 -11.82 8.57
C ALA A 95 16.61 -10.55 9.42
N ARG A 96 16.98 -10.68 10.70
CA ARG A 96 17.31 -9.53 11.56
C ARG A 96 18.53 -8.76 11.06
N THR A 97 19.61 -9.47 10.72
CA THR A 97 20.85 -8.87 10.24
C THR A 97 20.64 -8.07 8.96
N HIS A 98 19.81 -8.58 8.04
CA HIS A 98 19.55 -7.95 6.75
C HIS A 98 18.32 -7.03 6.72
N GLY A 99 17.63 -6.85 7.86
CA GLY A 99 16.43 -6.00 7.94
C GLY A 99 15.22 -6.54 7.16
N LEU A 100 15.18 -7.84 6.87
CA LEU A 100 14.05 -8.46 6.16
C LEU A 100 12.93 -8.79 7.15
N ALA A 101 11.72 -8.37 6.83
CA ALA A 101 10.54 -8.72 7.60
C ALA A 101 10.27 -10.24 7.50
N LEU A 102 10.17 -10.91 8.64
CA LEU A 102 9.91 -12.33 8.75
C LEU A 102 8.70 -12.57 9.64
N LEU A 103 7.71 -13.26 9.09
CA LEU A 103 6.47 -13.61 9.73
C LEU A 103 6.41 -15.13 9.85
N GLU A 104 6.04 -15.65 11.01
CA GLU A 104 5.60 -17.03 11.14
C GLU A 104 4.14 -17.15 10.67
N VAL A 105 3.89 -18.13 9.81
CA VAL A 105 2.56 -18.51 9.35
C VAL A 105 2.17 -19.80 10.07
N PRO A 106 1.18 -19.78 10.97
CA PRO A 106 0.81 -20.96 11.74
C PRO A 106 0.21 -22.03 10.85
N ARG A 107 0.34 -23.30 11.24
CA ARG A 107 -0.17 -24.46 10.49
C ARG A 107 -1.65 -24.36 10.09
N ALA A 108 -2.46 -23.70 10.92
CA ALA A 108 -3.89 -23.50 10.66
C ALA A 108 -4.18 -22.52 9.50
N THR A 109 -3.19 -21.72 9.09
CA THR A 109 -3.30 -20.71 8.04
C THR A 109 -2.68 -21.23 6.74
N PRO A 110 -3.48 -21.73 5.78
CA PRO A 110 -2.94 -22.14 4.50
C PRO A 110 -2.47 -20.90 3.71
N PHE A 111 -1.39 -21.03 2.93
CA PHE A 111 -0.84 -19.91 2.16
C PHE A 111 -1.84 -19.27 1.19
N ILE A 112 -2.79 -20.03 0.66
CA ILE A 112 -3.89 -19.48 -0.15
C ILE A 112 -4.74 -18.44 0.60
N ALA A 113 -4.89 -18.57 1.93
CA ALA A 113 -5.63 -17.59 2.73
C ALA A 113 -4.87 -16.26 2.82
N VAL A 114 -3.54 -16.31 2.93
CA VAL A 114 -2.67 -15.13 2.89
C VAL A 114 -2.75 -14.48 1.50
N GLY A 115 -2.58 -15.26 0.42
CA GLY A 115 -2.70 -14.79 -0.95
C GLY A 115 -4.06 -14.13 -1.25
N LYS A 116 -5.17 -14.76 -0.82
CA LYS A 116 -6.53 -14.18 -0.96
C LYS A 116 -6.69 -12.90 -0.14
N ALA A 117 -6.08 -12.80 1.04
CA ALA A 117 -6.15 -11.60 1.84
C ALA A 117 -5.43 -10.42 1.16
N VAL A 118 -4.19 -10.63 0.69
CA VAL A 118 -3.42 -9.62 -0.04
C VAL A 118 -4.12 -9.23 -1.34
N SER A 119 -4.62 -10.20 -2.11
CA SER A 119 -5.38 -9.95 -3.35
C SER A 119 -6.62 -9.08 -3.10
N ARG A 120 -7.38 -9.32 -2.02
CA ARG A 120 -8.52 -8.47 -1.66
C ARG A 120 -8.11 -7.06 -1.26
N MET A 121 -6.98 -6.90 -0.58
CA MET A 121 -6.47 -5.57 -0.21
C MET A 121 -6.02 -4.78 -1.45
N LEU A 122 -5.27 -5.44 -2.35
CA LEU A 122 -4.93 -4.88 -3.66
C LEU A 122 -6.19 -4.47 -4.44
N ALA A 123 -7.20 -5.34 -4.52
CA ALA A 123 -8.45 -5.05 -5.21
C ALA A 123 -9.23 -3.88 -4.59
N ALA A 124 -9.25 -3.78 -3.25
CA ALA A 124 -9.91 -2.68 -2.55
C ALA A 124 -9.30 -1.32 -2.93
N GLU A 125 -7.98 -1.25 -3.11
CA GLU A 125 -7.32 -0.01 -3.54
C GLU A 125 -7.73 0.42 -4.95
N TRP A 126 -7.76 -0.52 -5.90
CA TRP A 126 -8.22 -0.24 -7.27
C TRP A 126 -9.66 0.28 -7.28
N TYR A 127 -10.50 -0.19 -6.35
CA TYR A 127 -11.88 0.26 -6.20
C TYR A 127 -12.00 1.61 -5.48
N GLU A 128 -11.12 1.94 -4.54
CA GLU A 128 -11.18 3.19 -3.78
C GLU A 128 -10.95 4.42 -4.65
N ASP A 129 -10.00 4.37 -5.59
CA ASP A 129 -9.70 5.54 -6.44
C ASP A 129 -10.86 5.86 -7.39
N VAL A 130 -11.46 4.84 -8.01
CA VAL A 130 -12.65 5.00 -8.87
C VAL A 130 -13.86 5.44 -8.04
N THR A 131 -14.07 4.85 -6.87
CA THR A 131 -15.19 5.21 -5.99
C THR A 131 -15.05 6.64 -5.48
N ARG A 132 -13.85 7.07 -5.11
CA ARG A 132 -13.59 8.44 -4.64
C ARG A 132 -13.94 9.46 -5.71
N ALA A 133 -13.51 9.24 -6.96
CA ALA A 133 -13.85 10.11 -8.09
C ALA A 133 -15.37 10.22 -8.30
N PHE A 134 -16.09 9.09 -8.28
CA PHE A 134 -17.56 9.10 -8.40
C PHE A 134 -18.26 9.78 -7.23
N GLN A 135 -17.76 9.63 -6.00
CA GLN A 135 -18.32 10.32 -4.83
C GLN A 135 -18.10 11.83 -4.90
N ALA A 136 -16.90 12.27 -5.29
CA ALA A 136 -16.59 13.67 -5.50
C ALA A 136 -17.49 14.28 -6.58
N GLN A 137 -17.65 13.60 -7.72
CA GLN A 137 -18.57 14.01 -8.78
C GLN A 137 -20.02 14.15 -8.25
N ARG A 138 -20.55 13.12 -7.58
CA ARG A 138 -21.92 13.17 -7.02
C ARG A 138 -22.10 14.29 -5.99
N ALA A 139 -21.07 14.59 -5.20
CA ALA A 139 -21.12 15.67 -4.23
C ALA A 139 -21.12 17.04 -4.91
N LEU A 140 -20.31 17.23 -5.95
CA LEU A 140 -20.30 18.45 -6.77
C LEU A 140 -21.63 18.64 -7.51
N SER A 141 -22.19 17.59 -8.10
CA SER A 141 -23.51 17.66 -8.76
C SER A 141 -24.63 18.03 -7.79
N ARG A 142 -24.59 17.55 -6.53
CA ARG A 142 -25.53 17.97 -5.49
C ARG A 142 -25.32 19.43 -5.08
N ALA A 143 -24.07 19.85 -4.87
CA ALA A 143 -23.75 21.24 -4.53
C ALA A 143 -24.18 22.22 -5.64
N ALA A 144 -24.17 21.79 -6.91
CA ALA A 144 -24.64 22.61 -8.02
C ALA A 144 -26.12 22.99 -7.93
N LEU A 145 -26.94 22.18 -7.24
CA LEU A 145 -28.35 22.50 -6.98
C LEU A 145 -28.51 23.67 -5.99
N GLU A 146 -27.52 23.91 -5.13
CA GLU A 146 -27.47 25.02 -4.18
C GLU A 146 -26.84 26.29 -4.80
N GLY A 147 -26.12 26.11 -5.92
CA GLY A 147 -25.56 27.18 -6.73
C GLY A 147 -24.03 27.16 -6.84
N PRO A 148 -23.44 28.06 -7.66
CA PRO A 148 -22.03 28.02 -8.02
C PRO A 148 -21.06 28.12 -6.83
N ALA A 149 -21.40 28.91 -5.80
CA ALA A 149 -20.58 29.05 -4.60
C ALA A 149 -20.44 27.73 -3.82
N ALA A 150 -21.55 26.99 -3.67
CA ALA A 150 -21.54 25.70 -2.99
C ALA A 150 -20.65 24.67 -3.72
N VAL A 151 -20.63 24.72 -5.06
CA VAL A 151 -19.72 23.89 -5.88
C VAL A 151 -18.26 24.19 -5.57
N ILE A 152 -17.87 25.48 -5.49
CA ILE A 152 -16.50 25.87 -5.15
C ILE A 152 -16.11 25.40 -3.75
N VAL A 153 -17.00 25.60 -2.77
CA VAL A 153 -16.74 25.12 -1.40
C VAL A 153 -16.53 23.62 -1.39
N ARG A 154 -17.37 22.86 -2.09
CA ARG A 154 -17.22 21.41 -2.17
C ARG A 154 -15.96 20.99 -2.91
N LEU A 155 -15.63 21.66 -4.00
CA LEU A 155 -14.44 21.38 -4.81
C LEU A 155 -13.15 21.59 -4.01
N ALA A 156 -13.02 22.69 -3.29
CA ALA A 156 -11.85 22.94 -2.44
C ALA A 156 -11.64 21.84 -1.39
N ARG A 157 -12.75 21.33 -0.81
CA ARG A 157 -12.72 20.22 0.15
C ARG A 157 -12.28 18.89 -0.47
N GLU A 158 -12.82 18.54 -1.65
CA GLU A 158 -12.43 17.31 -2.37
C GLU A 158 -10.96 17.35 -2.82
N LEU A 159 -10.46 18.54 -3.17
CA LEU A 159 -9.05 18.74 -3.55
C LEU A 159 -8.10 18.83 -2.34
N GLY A 160 -8.62 18.95 -1.11
CA GLY A 160 -7.80 19.23 0.08
C GLY A 160 -7.02 20.54 -0.04
N GLY A 161 -7.54 21.52 -0.78
CA GLY A 161 -6.80 22.69 -1.22
C GLY A 161 -7.68 23.93 -1.30
N TRP A 162 -7.63 24.61 -2.44
CA TRP A 162 -8.39 25.85 -2.67
C TRP A 162 -9.05 25.86 -4.04
N ALA A 163 -10.14 26.63 -4.15
CA ALA A 163 -10.85 26.86 -5.40
C ALA A 163 -11.38 28.31 -5.45
N LEU A 164 -11.41 28.88 -6.65
CA LEU A 164 -11.91 30.22 -6.93
C LEU A 164 -13.00 30.16 -8.00
N LEU A 165 -14.06 30.93 -7.81
CA LEU A 165 -14.98 31.30 -8.89
C LEU A 165 -14.68 32.74 -9.28
N LEU A 166 -14.38 32.94 -10.55
CA LEU A 166 -14.10 34.24 -11.14
C LEU A 166 -15.23 34.59 -12.12
N ASP A 167 -15.46 35.89 -12.32
CA ASP A 167 -16.26 36.34 -13.46
C ASP A 167 -15.39 36.54 -14.73
N ALA A 168 -16.04 36.94 -15.81
CA ALA A 168 -15.38 37.17 -17.10
C ALA A 168 -14.31 38.27 -17.08
N ALA A 169 -14.33 39.17 -16.08
CA ALA A 169 -13.32 40.20 -15.89
C ALA A 169 -12.16 39.72 -14.99
N GLY A 170 -12.19 38.47 -14.53
CA GLY A 170 -11.21 37.92 -13.59
C GLY A 170 -11.42 38.33 -12.14
N ALA A 171 -12.55 38.98 -11.80
CA ALA A 171 -12.84 39.36 -10.43
C ALA A 171 -13.36 38.16 -9.63
N VAL A 172 -12.94 38.06 -8.37
CA VAL A 172 -13.31 36.95 -7.47
C VAL A 172 -14.77 37.07 -7.06
N ARG A 173 -15.59 36.10 -7.49
CA ARG A 173 -16.98 35.92 -7.08
C ARG A 173 -17.11 35.06 -5.83
N HIS A 174 -16.24 34.07 -5.70
CA HIS A 174 -16.16 33.22 -4.52
C HIS A 174 -14.76 32.64 -4.34
N ALA A 175 -14.36 32.40 -3.09
CA ALA A 175 -13.07 31.79 -2.75
C ALA A 175 -13.25 30.83 -1.58
N GLU A 176 -12.77 29.60 -1.73
CA GLU A 176 -12.66 28.65 -0.62
C GLU A 176 -11.23 28.11 -0.54
N PRO A 177 -10.55 28.22 0.63
CA PRO A 177 -10.92 29.10 1.73
C PRO A 177 -10.88 30.58 1.31
N ALA A 178 -11.54 31.47 2.07
CA ALA A 178 -11.60 32.91 1.74
C ALA A 178 -10.22 33.56 1.53
N SER A 179 -9.17 33.06 2.20
CA SER A 179 -7.78 33.51 2.05
C SER A 179 -7.21 33.29 0.65
N ALA A 180 -7.78 32.34 -0.12
CA ALA A 180 -7.39 32.06 -1.49
C ALA A 180 -7.73 33.21 -2.46
N ALA A 181 -8.60 34.15 -2.09
CA ALA A 181 -8.94 35.31 -2.93
C ALA A 181 -7.69 36.11 -3.33
N SER A 182 -6.68 36.18 -2.46
CA SER A 182 -5.41 36.86 -2.75
C SER A 182 -4.61 36.20 -3.88
N ARG A 183 -4.86 34.92 -4.18
CA ARG A 183 -4.20 34.17 -5.25
C ARG A 183 -4.73 34.54 -6.64
N ALA A 184 -5.91 35.16 -6.75
CA ALA A 184 -6.51 35.51 -8.03
C ALA A 184 -5.62 36.43 -8.88
N ALA A 185 -4.95 37.40 -8.25
CA ALA A 185 -4.06 38.34 -8.94
C ALA A 185 -2.90 37.63 -9.65
N ALA A 186 -2.39 36.53 -9.08
CA ALA A 186 -1.31 35.74 -9.68
C ALA A 186 -1.78 34.88 -10.86
N LEU A 187 -3.09 34.60 -10.98
CA LEU A 187 -3.68 33.74 -12.01
C LEU A 187 -4.18 34.51 -13.23
N LEU A 188 -4.33 35.85 -13.14
CA LEU A 188 -4.80 36.70 -14.24
C LEU A 188 -4.03 36.50 -15.57
N PRO A 189 -2.69 36.35 -15.58
CA PRO A 189 -1.94 36.08 -16.81
C PRO A 189 -2.28 34.73 -17.46
N ASP A 190 -2.70 33.75 -16.66
CA ASP A 190 -3.07 32.42 -17.12
C ASP A 190 -4.50 32.39 -17.67
N LEU A 191 -5.41 33.18 -17.07
CA LEU A 191 -6.79 33.32 -17.53
C LEU A 191 -6.89 34.01 -18.88
N ALA A 192 -6.00 34.95 -19.18
CA ALA A 192 -5.95 35.62 -20.48
C ALA A 192 -5.55 34.68 -21.64
N ARG A 193 -5.15 33.43 -21.34
CA ARG A 193 -4.74 32.42 -22.32
C ARG A 193 -5.79 31.33 -22.57
N LEU A 194 -6.89 31.32 -21.82
CA LEU A 194 -8.03 30.40 -21.96
C LEU A 194 -9.11 30.98 -22.89
#